data_AF-A0A2D0B0U3-F1
#
_entry.id   AF-A0A2D0B0U3-F1
#
_cell.length_a   1.000
_cell.length_b   1.000
_cell.length_c   1.000
_cell.angle_alpha   90.00
_cell.angle_beta   90.00
_cell.angle_gamma   90.00
#
_symmetry.space_group_name_H-M   'P 1'
#
loop_
_entity.id
_entity.type
_entity.pdbx_description
1 polymer ?
#
loop_
_entity_poly.entity_id
_entity_poly.type
_entity_poly.pdbx_seq_one_letter_code
_entity_poly.pdbx_strand_id
1 'polypeptide(L)' 'MASIPTTAELMSTIVRLEQRYRGDDNAALFAVYEKLCERFEEDLTEERDVLLSKAAALMVIKYWVEQAS' A
#
# COMPACT_ATOMS: atom_id res chain seq x y z
N MET A 1 0.11 -24.51 -4.88
CA MET A 1 1.38 -23.79 -4.60
C MET A 1 1.08 -22.31 -4.75
N ALA A 2 1.29 -21.50 -3.71
CA ALA A 2 1.18 -20.05 -3.87
C ALA A 2 2.34 -19.61 -4.76
N SER A 3 2.05 -19.22 -6.00
CA SER A 3 3.06 -18.60 -6.87
C SER A 3 3.47 -17.27 -6.25
N ILE A 4 4.75 -16.93 -6.41
CA ILE A 4 5.23 -15.60 -6.08
C ILE A 4 4.43 -14.60 -6.93
N PRO A 5 3.74 -13.62 -6.32
CA PRO A 5 2.94 -12.67 -7.07
C PRO A 5 3.83 -11.83 -7.98
N THR A 6 3.35 -11.64 -9.20
CA THR A 6 3.97 -10.79 -10.23
C THR A 6 3.81 -9.31 -9.88
N THR A 7 4.62 -8.44 -10.48
CA THR A 7 4.50 -6.99 -10.31
C THR A 7 3.13 -6.47 -10.74
N ALA A 8 2.53 -7.05 -11.81
CA ALA A 8 1.18 -6.72 -12.25
C ALA A 8 0.11 -7.07 -11.21
N GLU A 9 0.22 -8.21 -10.54
CA GLU A 9 -0.68 -8.62 -9.46
C GLU A 9 -0.53 -7.74 -8.20
N LEU A 10 0.70 -7.34 -7.89
CA LEU A 10 0.98 -6.39 -6.82
C LEU A 10 0.36 -5.01 -7.12
N MET A 11 0.59 -4.46 -8.33
CA MET A 11 0.00 -3.19 -8.76
C MET A 11 -1.53 -3.23 -8.68
N SER A 12 -2.17 -4.28 -9.21
CA SER A 12 -3.63 -4.44 -9.16
C SER A 12 -4.15 -4.45 -7.72
N THR A 13 -3.41 -5.10 -6.81
CA THR A 13 -3.75 -5.12 -5.38
C THR A 13 -3.61 -3.75 -4.74
N ILE A 14 -2.51 -3.04 -5.02
CA ILE A 14 -2.27 -1.68 -4.51
C ILE A 14 -3.39 -0.74 -4.96
N VAL A 15 -3.69 -0.67 -6.25
CA VAL A 15 -4.74 0.21 -6.80
C VAL A 15 -6.08 -0.06 -6.13
N ARG A 16 -6.46 -1.33 -5.96
CA ARG A 16 -7.72 -1.70 -5.29
C ARG A 16 -7.77 -1.24 -3.84
N LEU A 17 -6.67 -1.36 -3.10
CA LEU A 17 -6.61 -0.94 -1.70
C LEU A 17 -6.51 0.57 -1.55
N GLU A 18 -5.76 1.26 -2.42
CA GLU A 18 -5.72 2.71 -2.46
C GLU A 18 -7.11 3.29 -2.68
N GLN A 19 -7.85 2.79 -3.68
CA GLN A 19 -9.24 3.21 -3.92
C GLN A 19 -10.16 2.96 -2.72
N ARG A 20 -9.93 1.87 -1.97
CA ARG A 20 -10.75 1.52 -0.79
C ARG A 20 -10.50 2.45 0.38
N TYR A 21 -9.26 2.88 0.60
CA TYR A 21 -8.88 3.65 1.79
C TYR A 21 -8.69 5.15 1.52
N ARG A 22 -8.69 5.56 0.26
CA ARG A 22 -8.70 6.97 -0.15
C ARG A 22 -10.09 7.56 0.07
N GLY A 23 -10.33 8.04 1.28
CA GLY A 23 -11.56 8.73 1.67
C GLY A 23 -11.35 9.59 2.92
N ASP A 24 -12.28 10.52 3.15
CA ASP A 24 -12.16 11.55 4.21
C ASP A 24 -11.98 10.95 5.61
N ASP A 25 -12.65 9.83 5.89
CA ASP A 25 -12.57 9.13 7.18
C ASP A 25 -11.15 8.61 7.51
N ASN A 26 -10.31 8.40 6.49
CA ASN A 26 -8.94 7.88 6.61
C ASN A 26 -7.88 8.85 6.08
N ALA A 27 -8.25 10.11 5.81
CA ALA A 27 -7.40 11.06 5.08
C ALA A 27 -6.02 11.25 5.74
N ALA A 28 -5.96 11.30 7.07
CA ALA A 28 -4.69 11.46 7.80
C ALA A 28 -3.75 10.25 7.63
N LEU A 29 -4.28 9.03 7.71
CA LEU A 29 -3.50 7.81 7.51
C LEU A 29 -3.07 7.66 6.05
N PHE A 30 -3.95 8.01 5.12
CA PHE A 30 -3.65 7.95 3.69
C PHE A 30 -2.57 8.97 3.29
N ALA A 31 -2.57 10.18 3.88
CA ALA A 31 -1.50 11.16 3.66
C ALA A 31 -0.13 10.67 4.15
N VAL A 32 -0.09 9.96 5.28
CA VAL A 32 1.15 9.30 5.76
C VAL A 32 1.62 8.22 4.78
N TYR A 33 0.69 7.43 4.24
CA TYR A 33 1.00 6.44 3.20
C TYR A 33 1.58 7.08 1.94
N GLU A 34 1.01 8.19 1.44
CA GLU A 34 1.55 8.90 0.27
C GLU A 34 3.00 9.35 0.51
N LYS A 35 3.32 9.84 1.71
CA LYS A 35 4.70 10.20 2.09
C LYS A 35 5.64 9.01 2.24
N LEU A 36 5.13 7.85 2.68
CA LEU A 36 5.90 6.62 2.70
C LEU A 36 6.18 6.11 1.27
N CYS A 37 5.23 6.24 0.36
CA CYS A 37 5.42 5.89 -1.05
C CYS A 37 6.56 6.68 -1.70
N GLU A 38 6.62 8.00 -1.47
CA GLU A 38 7.72 8.85 -1.94
C GLU A 38 9.07 8.31 -1.42
N ARG A 39 9.17 8.01 -0.12
CA ARG A 39 10.40 7.45 0.46
C ARG A 39 10.77 6.07 -0.08
N PHE A 40 9.80 5.19 -0.30
CA PHE A 40 10.08 3.88 -0.88
C PHE A 40 10.66 3.99 -2.28
N GLU A 41 10.19 4.94 -3.09
CA GLU A 41 10.71 5.20 -4.43
C GLU A 41 12.12 5.83 -4.41
N GLU A 42 12.44 6.59 -3.36
CA GLU A 42 13.79 7.15 -3.16
C GLU A 42 14.80 6.11 -2.65
N ASP A 43 14.39 5.29 -1.69
CA ASP A 43 15.28 4.39 -0.96
C ASP A 43 15.44 3.01 -1.61
N LEU A 44 14.47 2.57 -2.42
CA LEU A 44 14.47 1.23 -3.04
C LEU A 44 14.69 1.33 -4.56
N THR A 45 15.57 0.47 -5.06
CA THR A 45 15.95 0.46 -6.49
C THR A 45 15.13 -0.54 -7.31
N GLU A 46 14.64 -1.61 -6.68
CA GLU A 46 13.88 -2.66 -7.36
C GLU A 46 12.37 -2.35 -7.32
N GLU A 47 11.75 -2.28 -8.51
CA GLU A 47 10.31 -1.99 -8.66
C GLU A 47 9.44 -2.91 -7.79
N ARG A 48 9.81 -4.20 -7.75
CA ARG A 48 9.09 -5.20 -6.95
C ARG A 48 9.14 -4.89 -5.46
N ASP A 49 10.27 -4.41 -4.95
CA ASP A 49 10.44 -4.11 -3.52
C ASP A 49 9.66 -2.85 -3.13
N VAL A 50 9.60 -1.87 -4.03
CA VAL A 50 8.69 -0.70 -3.90
C VAL A 50 7.24 -1.17 -3.81
N LEU A 51 6.79 -2.01 -4.75
CA LEU A 51 5.40 -2.50 -4.76
C LEU A 51 5.06 -3.32 -3.51
N LEU A 52 5.97 -4.19 -3.06
CA LEU A 52 5.77 -4.96 -1.82
C LEU A 52 5.68 -4.05 -0.59
N SER A 53 6.52 -3.03 -0.51
CA SER A 53 6.52 -2.06 0.61
C SER A 53 5.24 -1.23 0.64
N LYS A 54 4.77 -0.76 -0.52
CA LYS A 54 3.46 -0.08 -0.66
C LYS A 54 2.31 -0.98 -0.23
N ALA A 55 2.29 -2.24 -0.69
CA ALA A 55 1.27 -3.20 -0.31
C ALA A 55 1.28 -3.47 1.21
N ALA A 56 2.45 -3.61 1.82
CA ALA A 56 2.59 -3.79 3.27
C ALA A 56 2.07 -2.58 4.07
N ALA A 57 2.38 -1.36 3.63
CA ALA A 57 1.88 -0.14 4.27
C ALA A 57 0.34 -0.04 4.18
N LEU A 58 -0.25 -0.41 3.04
CA LEU A 58 -1.71 -0.48 2.89
C LEU A 58 -2.35 -1.54 3.79
N MET A 59 -1.66 -2.65 4.08
CA MET A 59 -2.13 -3.66 5.04
C MET A 59 -2.14 -3.12 6.47
N VAL A 60 -1.22 -2.22 6.83
CA VAL A 60 -1.25 -1.52 8.13
C VAL A 60 -2.47 -0.61 8.20
N ILE A 61 -2.76 0.17 7.15
CA ILE A 61 -3.97 1.00 7.08
C ILE A 61 -5.22 0.13 7.22
N LYS A 62 -5.30 -0.96 6.45
CA LYS A 62 -6.41 -1.92 6.52
C LYS A 62 -6.65 -2.39 7.96
N TYR A 63 -5.59 -2.86 8.63
CA TYR A 63 -5.69 -3.34 10.00
C TYR A 63 -6.16 -2.24 10.95
N TRP A 64 -5.61 -1.02 10.82
CA TRP A 64 -6.01 0.11 11.66
C TRP A 64 -7.49 0.47 11.51
N VAL A 65 -7.97 0.53 10.26
CA VAL A 65 -9.38 0.82 9.95
C VAL A 65 -10.31 -0.27 10.50
N GLU A 66 -9.91 -1.55 10.35
CA GLU A 66 -10.67 -2.69 10.88
C GLU A 66 -10.73 -2.73 12.41
N GLN A 67 -9.74 -2.16 13.12
CA GLN A 67 -9.77 -2.03 14.59
C GLN A 67 -10.54 -0.80 15.07
N ALA A 68 -10.68 0.23 14.24
CA ALA A 68 -11.43 1.44 14.57
C ALA A 68 -12.94 1.35 14.27
N SER A 69 -13.37 0.26 13.62
CA SER A 69 -14.76 0.00 13.19
C SER A 69 -15.53 -0.92 14.14
#